data_AF-A0AA36G5X7-F1
#
_entry.id   AF-A0AA36G5X7-F1
#
_cell.length_a   1.000
_cell.length_b   1.000
_cell.length_c   1.000
_cell.angle_alpha   90.00
_cell.angle_beta   90.00
_cell.angle_gamma   90.00
#
_symmetry.space_group_name_H-M   'P 1'
#
loop_
_entity.id
_entity.type
_entity.pdbx_description
1 polymer ?
#
loop_
_entity_poly.entity_id
_entity_poly.type
_entity_poly.pdbx_seq_one_letter_code
_entity_poly.pdbx_strand_id
1 'polypeptide(L)'
;MGRVKIAPESVECNLRNEESEAFGLPQDIWSPPPKARRYGLFFWWRILGLRHFFISGLLIGLALLGGVIFYNIERDSEIENEAKKAAVLEKDILYHTEELMRKNVTSPEELADQLRHIYTELQKTEKIFKNSAFYKNEGDDHLMWQYWPAVFYASNIFMTTGYGTQHVLTDRGRVITILYGFFMLPFMIVLCRDLGQWWLILVTRAYAKVLLRYRKARGIETNPKEEIAVPLSILVILTWLNLMFCGACIFAYDALYDQWWGRDELGPPMGFWDGCYFTYITISGMGMSDDVPVYAAVS
;
A
#
# COMPACT_ATOMS: atom_id res chain seq x y z
N MET A 1 18.33 8.51 -39.86
CA MET A 1 18.33 7.40 -40.84
C MET A 1 19.53 6.50 -40.57
N GLY A 2 19.40 5.52 -39.67
CA GLY A 2 20.45 4.54 -39.39
C GLY A 2 20.08 3.19 -40.01
N ARG A 3 20.84 2.72 -41.00
CA ARG A 3 20.66 1.40 -41.63
C ARG A 3 21.50 0.37 -40.85
N VAL A 4 20.85 -0.60 -40.23
CA VAL A 4 21.51 -1.80 -39.68
C VAL A 4 21.65 -2.81 -40.82
N LYS A 5 22.89 -3.20 -41.15
CA LYS A 5 23.16 -4.32 -42.06
C LYS A 5 23.07 -5.62 -41.26
N ILE A 6 22.07 -6.44 -41.57
CA ILE A 6 21.99 -7.82 -41.10
C ILE A 6 22.96 -8.63 -41.96
N ALA A 7 23.94 -9.29 -41.33
CA ALA A 7 24.86 -10.17 -42.04
C ALA A 7 24.11 -11.38 -42.61
N PRO A 8 24.47 -11.87 -43.81
CA PRO A 8 23.81 -13.05 -44.38
C PRO A 8 24.10 -14.29 -43.53
N GLU A 9 23.05 -15.09 -43.30
CA GLU A 9 22.97 -16.29 -42.45
C GLU A 9 24.12 -17.30 -42.67
N SER A 10 24.74 -17.29 -43.87
CA SER A 10 25.89 -18.13 -44.21
C SER A 10 27.17 -17.77 -43.45
N VAL A 11 27.35 -16.51 -43.03
CA VAL A 11 28.56 -16.05 -42.33
C VAL A 11 28.50 -16.39 -40.84
N GLU A 12 27.32 -16.29 -40.22
CA GLU A 12 27.10 -16.69 -38.82
C GLU A 12 27.23 -18.20 -38.60
N CYS A 13 26.88 -19.01 -39.61
CA CYS A 13 27.02 -20.46 -39.53
C CYS A 13 28.49 -20.88 -39.55
N ASN A 14 29.32 -20.27 -40.40
CA ASN A 14 30.74 -20.60 -40.49
C ASN A 14 31.52 -20.21 -39.22
N LEU A 15 31.24 -19.04 -38.63
CA LEU A 15 31.88 -18.63 -37.38
C LEU A 15 31.53 -19.56 -36.20
N ARG A 16 30.31 -20.08 -36.16
CA ARG A 16 29.84 -20.98 -35.11
C ARG A 16 30.40 -22.39 -35.24
N ASN A 17 30.70 -22.81 -36.47
CA ASN A 17 31.37 -24.09 -36.74
C ASN A 17 32.84 -24.06 -36.30
N GLU A 18 33.56 -22.95 -36.55
CA GLU A 18 34.94 -22.76 -36.06
C GLU A 18 35.01 -22.74 -34.52
N GLU A 19 34.06 -22.10 -33.84
CA GLU A 19 33.97 -22.11 -32.36
C GLU A 19 33.65 -23.51 -31.80
N SER A 20 32.82 -24.30 -32.51
CA SER A 20 32.46 -25.66 -32.08
C SER A 20 33.62 -26.66 -32.19
N GLU A 21 34.47 -26.51 -33.21
CA GLU A 21 35.70 -27.30 -33.37
C GLU A 21 36.75 -26.95 -32.31
N ALA A 22 36.83 -25.68 -31.89
CA ALA A 22 37.75 -25.24 -30.83
C ALA A 22 37.38 -25.78 -29.42
N PHE A 23 36.10 -26.10 -29.19
CA PHE A 23 35.59 -26.56 -27.89
C PHE A 23 35.26 -28.06 -27.81
N GLY A 24 35.46 -28.82 -28.90
CA GLY A 24 35.29 -30.28 -28.92
C GLY A 24 33.86 -30.76 -28.62
N LEU A 25 32.85 -29.94 -28.90
CA LEU A 25 31.44 -30.26 -28.63
C LEU A 25 30.81 -31.06 -29.78
N PRO A 26 29.93 -32.04 -29.50
CA PRO A 26 29.21 -32.78 -30.54
C PRO A 26 28.38 -31.87 -31.45
N GLN A 27 28.54 -32.01 -32.78
CA GLN A 27 27.90 -31.16 -33.80
C GLN A 27 26.38 -31.39 -33.96
N ASP A 28 25.79 -32.35 -33.24
CA ASP A 28 24.40 -32.77 -33.41
C ASP A 28 23.38 -31.94 -32.61
N ILE A 29 23.83 -31.17 -31.61
CA ILE A 29 22.96 -30.34 -30.76
C ILE A 29 22.27 -29.20 -31.55
N TRP A 30 22.84 -28.76 -32.68
CA TRP A 30 22.37 -27.59 -33.43
C TRP A 30 21.97 -27.87 -34.88
N SER A 31 21.65 -29.13 -35.22
CA SER A 31 21.05 -29.39 -36.53
C SER A 31 19.61 -28.83 -36.58
N PRO A 32 19.29 -27.87 -37.48
CA PRO A 32 17.92 -27.40 -37.60
C PRO A 32 17.04 -28.55 -38.07
N PRO A 33 15.86 -28.80 -37.47
CA PRO A 33 15.00 -29.90 -37.87
C PRO A 33 14.61 -29.77 -39.35
N PRO A 34 14.45 -30.90 -40.06
CA PRO A 34 14.18 -30.89 -41.49
C PRO A 34 12.93 -30.07 -41.80
N LYS A 35 13.03 -29.24 -42.84
CA LYS A 35 12.05 -28.23 -43.27
C LYS A 35 10.65 -28.84 -43.51
N ALA A 36 9.84 -28.98 -42.47
CA ALA A 36 8.42 -29.25 -42.59
C ALA A 36 7.66 -27.93 -42.77
N ARG A 37 7.05 -27.78 -43.94
CA ARG A 37 6.40 -26.59 -44.48
C ARG A 37 5.06 -26.27 -43.78
N ARG A 38 5.01 -26.02 -42.46
CA ARG A 38 3.79 -25.56 -41.73
C ARG A 38 4.04 -24.72 -40.44
N TYR A 39 5.08 -23.89 -40.39
CA TYR A 39 5.42 -23.12 -39.17
C TYR A 39 5.15 -21.61 -39.23
N GLY A 40 4.24 -21.12 -40.08
CA GLY A 40 3.82 -19.71 -40.01
C GLY A 40 2.99 -19.45 -38.74
N LEU A 41 1.87 -20.16 -38.59
CA LEU A 41 0.95 -19.95 -37.47
C LEU A 41 1.52 -20.44 -36.13
N PHE A 42 2.26 -21.56 -36.13
CA PHE A 42 2.80 -22.20 -34.92
C PHE A 42 3.96 -21.42 -34.30
N PHE A 43 4.74 -20.69 -35.11
CA PHE A 43 5.84 -19.83 -34.65
C PHE A 43 5.30 -18.55 -33.99
N TRP A 44 4.27 -17.93 -34.56
CA TRP A 44 3.57 -16.80 -33.95
C TRP A 44 2.75 -17.23 -32.70
N TRP A 45 2.17 -18.44 -32.71
CA TRP A 45 1.50 -19.05 -31.55
C TRP A 45 2.40 -19.23 -30.31
N ARG A 46 3.70 -19.50 -30.51
CA ARG A 46 4.64 -19.77 -29.41
C ARG A 46 5.31 -18.51 -28.85
N ILE A 47 5.29 -17.40 -29.60
CA ILE A 47 6.08 -16.19 -29.30
C ILE A 47 5.22 -15.00 -28.83
N LEU A 48 3.90 -14.94 -29.09
CA LEU A 48 3.18 -13.64 -29.06
C LEU A 48 1.88 -13.49 -28.25
N GLY A 49 1.44 -14.41 -27.38
CA GLY A 49 0.32 -13.98 -26.52
C GLY A 49 -0.37 -14.94 -25.58
N LEU A 50 -0.41 -16.25 -25.81
CA LEU A 50 -1.27 -17.14 -24.99
C LEU A 50 -0.93 -17.07 -23.49
N ARG A 51 0.36 -17.00 -23.13
CA ARG A 51 0.79 -16.81 -21.74
C ARG A 51 0.35 -15.45 -21.18
N HIS A 52 0.45 -14.38 -21.97
CA HIS A 52 0.03 -13.05 -21.54
C HIS A 52 -1.48 -12.94 -21.41
N PHE A 53 -2.25 -13.45 -22.38
CA PHE A 53 -3.72 -13.53 -22.30
C PHE A 53 -4.17 -14.40 -21.12
N PHE A 54 -3.48 -15.50 -20.84
CA PHE A 54 -3.78 -16.34 -19.68
C PHE A 54 -3.51 -15.61 -18.35
N ILE A 55 -2.35 -14.95 -18.22
CA ILE A 55 -2.01 -14.19 -17.00
C ILE A 55 -2.96 -12.99 -16.82
N SER A 56 -3.27 -12.25 -17.89
CA SER A 56 -4.23 -11.16 -17.85
C SER A 56 -5.64 -11.66 -17.54
N GLY A 57 -6.06 -12.79 -18.11
CA GLY A 57 -7.32 -13.45 -17.79
C GLY A 57 -7.40 -13.90 -16.33
N LEU A 58 -6.30 -14.42 -15.79
CA LEU A 58 -6.19 -14.76 -14.37
C LEU A 58 -6.29 -13.51 -13.48
N LEU A 59 -5.63 -12.41 -13.84
CA LEU A 59 -5.70 -11.15 -13.09
C LEU A 59 -7.13 -10.58 -13.07
N ILE A 60 -7.81 -10.61 -14.22
CA ILE A 60 -9.23 -10.22 -14.32
C ILE A 60 -10.08 -11.16 -13.46
N GLY A 61 -9.85 -12.47 -13.53
CA GLY A 61 -10.57 -13.45 -12.71
C GLY A 61 -10.39 -13.21 -11.20
N LEU A 62 -9.17 -12.90 -10.76
CA LEU A 62 -8.87 -12.54 -9.37
C LEU A 62 -9.55 -11.23 -8.97
N ALA A 63 -9.59 -10.23 -9.84
CA ALA A 63 -10.30 -8.97 -9.59
C ALA A 63 -11.82 -9.18 -9.47
N LEU A 64 -12.41 -9.99 -10.35
CA LEU A 64 -13.82 -10.36 -10.28
C LEU A 64 -14.14 -11.18 -9.01
N LEU A 65 -13.27 -12.12 -8.65
CA LEU A 65 -13.40 -12.89 -7.42
C LEU A 65 -13.34 -11.98 -6.19
N GLY A 66 -12.37 -11.06 -6.14
CA GLY A 66 -12.28 -10.06 -5.09
C GLY A 66 -13.54 -9.19 -5.01
N GLY A 67 -14.05 -8.74 -6.15
CA GLY A 67 -15.31 -8.01 -6.25
C GLY A 67 -16.50 -8.78 -5.68
N VAL A 68 -16.61 -10.08 -5.98
CA VAL A 68 -17.66 -10.95 -5.40
C VAL A 68 -17.50 -11.08 -3.88
N ILE A 69 -16.28 -11.25 -3.38
CA ILE A 69 -16.02 -11.38 -1.94
C ILE A 69 -16.44 -10.11 -1.21
N PHE A 70 -15.90 -8.95 -1.61
CA PHE A 70 -16.21 -7.68 -0.94
C PHE A 70 -17.67 -7.27 -1.10
N TYR A 71 -18.27 -7.49 -2.27
CA TYR A 71 -19.69 -7.19 -2.49
C TYR A 71 -20.61 -7.96 -1.54
N ASN A 72 -20.32 -9.24 -1.28
CA ASN A 72 -21.17 -10.04 -0.39
C ASN A 72 -20.91 -9.77 1.10
N ILE A 73 -19.73 -9.26 1.46
CA ILE A 73 -19.39 -8.97 2.86
C ILE A 73 -19.81 -7.54 3.24
N GLU A 74 -19.45 -6.56 2.43
CA GLU A 74 -19.58 -5.13 2.78
C GLU A 74 -20.96 -4.55 2.46
N ARG A 75 -21.65 -5.03 1.41
CA ARG A 75 -22.88 -4.38 0.92
C ARG A 75 -24.00 -4.35 1.95
N ASP A 76 -24.25 -5.45 2.63
CA ASP A 76 -25.33 -5.51 3.63
C ASP A 76 -24.97 -4.64 4.84
N SER A 77 -23.69 -4.61 5.23
CA SER A 77 -23.20 -3.74 6.29
C SER A 77 -23.28 -2.25 5.92
N GLU A 78 -22.95 -1.88 4.68
CA GLU A 78 -23.07 -0.53 4.15
C GLU A 78 -24.52 -0.05 4.21
N ILE A 79 -25.48 -0.85 3.72
CA ILE A 79 -26.90 -0.51 3.77
C ILE A 79 -27.38 -0.29 5.20
N GLU A 80 -27.00 -1.17 6.13
CA GLU A 80 -27.38 -1.04 7.53
C GLU A 80 -26.74 0.18 8.21
N ASN A 81 -25.45 0.41 7.97
CA ASN A 81 -24.71 1.51 8.57
C ASN A 81 -25.18 2.87 8.03
N GLU A 82 -25.42 3.00 6.72
CA GLU A 82 -25.95 4.22 6.12
C GLU A 82 -27.40 4.48 6.56
N ALA A 83 -28.24 3.44 6.68
CA ALA A 83 -29.58 3.60 7.24
C ALA A 83 -29.56 4.08 8.70
N LYS A 84 -28.64 3.54 9.53
CA LYS A 84 -28.45 4.01 10.91
C LYS A 84 -27.96 5.45 10.96
N LYS A 85 -26.97 5.82 10.15
CA LYS A 85 -26.47 7.21 10.07
C LYS A 85 -27.56 8.17 9.62
N ALA A 86 -28.32 7.82 8.58
CA ALA A 86 -29.42 8.63 8.09
C ALA A 86 -30.52 8.82 9.14
N ALA A 87 -30.88 7.77 9.89
CA ALA A 87 -31.87 7.87 10.96
C ALA A 87 -31.40 8.76 12.14
N VAL A 88 -30.11 8.69 12.50
CA VAL A 88 -29.52 9.59 13.50
C VAL A 88 -29.54 11.03 12.99
N LEU A 89 -29.10 11.25 11.75
CA LEU A 89 -29.07 12.57 11.13
C LEU A 89 -30.46 13.20 11.03
N GLU A 90 -31.48 12.42 10.62
CA GLU A 90 -32.86 12.88 10.54
C GLU A 90 -33.40 13.28 11.92
N LYS A 91 -33.10 12.49 12.95
CA LYS A 91 -33.48 12.80 14.33
C LYS A 91 -32.81 14.08 14.84
N ASP A 92 -31.51 14.26 14.57
CA ASP A 92 -30.76 15.44 14.97
C ASP A 92 -31.28 16.70 14.25
N ILE A 93 -31.56 16.60 12.95
CA ILE A 93 -32.18 17.68 12.16
C ILE A 93 -33.54 18.06 12.74
N LEU A 94 -34.41 17.09 13.04
CA LEU A 94 -35.74 17.35 13.59
C LEU A 94 -35.64 18.01 14.96
N TYR A 95 -34.80 17.48 15.86
CA TYR A 95 -34.57 18.04 17.19
C TYR A 95 -34.15 19.50 17.13
N HIS A 96 -33.15 19.82 16.31
CA HIS A 96 -32.68 21.18 16.17
C HIS A 96 -33.69 22.09 15.46
N THR A 97 -34.46 21.57 14.50
CA THR A 97 -35.53 22.34 13.85
C THR A 97 -36.64 22.70 14.84
N GLU A 98 -37.06 21.78 15.70
CA GLU A 98 -38.03 22.06 16.77
C GLU A 98 -37.49 23.08 17.77
N GLU A 99 -36.20 22.99 18.12
CA GLU A 99 -35.55 23.93 19.00
C GLU A 99 -35.52 25.36 18.42
N LEU A 100 -35.19 25.49 17.13
CA LEU A 100 -35.22 26.76 16.39
C LEU A 100 -36.63 27.36 16.38
N MET A 101 -37.63 26.54 16.06
CA MET A 101 -39.04 26.96 16.03
C MET A 101 -39.55 27.37 17.42
N ARG A 102 -39.11 26.69 18.48
CA ARG A 102 -39.50 27.02 19.86
C ARG A 102 -38.89 28.33 20.35
N LYS A 103 -37.64 28.62 19.98
CA LYS A 103 -36.94 29.84 20.41
C LYS A 103 -37.45 31.11 19.69
N ASN A 104 -38.23 30.99 18.61
CA ASN A 104 -38.72 32.12 17.81
C ASN A 104 -37.60 33.11 17.44
N VAL A 105 -36.44 32.57 17.06
CA VAL A 105 -35.24 33.35 16.75
C VAL A 105 -35.56 34.33 15.63
N THR A 106 -35.54 35.62 15.96
CA THR A 106 -35.97 36.70 15.04
C THR A 106 -34.80 37.50 14.47
N SER A 107 -33.63 37.40 15.09
CA SER A 107 -32.40 38.03 14.61
C SER A 107 -31.71 37.15 13.57
N PRO A 108 -31.37 37.67 12.38
CA PRO A 108 -30.60 36.94 11.38
C PRO A 108 -29.23 36.46 11.88
N GLU A 109 -28.60 37.20 12.79
CA GLU A 109 -27.29 36.87 13.36
C GLU A 109 -27.39 35.67 14.31
N GLU A 110 -28.39 35.68 15.19
CA GLU A 110 -28.64 34.57 16.13
C GLU A 110 -29.05 33.29 15.39
N LEU A 111 -29.82 33.42 14.30
CA LEU A 111 -30.16 32.29 13.44
C LEU A 111 -28.93 31.71 12.73
N ALA A 112 -28.04 32.58 12.23
CA ALA A 112 -26.81 32.15 11.57
C ALA A 112 -25.88 31.37 12.53
N ASP A 113 -25.74 31.85 13.78
CA ASP A 113 -24.94 31.16 14.80
C ASP A 113 -25.53 29.80 15.19
N GLN A 114 -26.85 29.70 15.34
CA GLN A 114 -27.51 28.43 15.64
C GLN A 114 -27.41 27.44 14.47
N LEU A 115 -27.59 27.90 13.22
CA LEU A 115 -27.38 27.07 12.03
C LEU A 115 -25.94 26.58 11.91
N ARG A 116 -24.97 27.42 12.27
CA ARG A 116 -23.55 27.03 12.30
C ARG A 116 -23.31 25.92 13.32
N HIS A 117 -23.86 26.03 14.53
CA HIS A 117 -23.77 24.97 15.55
C HIS A 117 -24.38 23.66 15.05
N ILE A 118 -25.59 23.70 14.49
CA ILE A 118 -26.26 22.53 13.93
C ILE A 118 -25.42 21.88 12.82
N TYR A 119 -24.91 22.68 11.89
CA TYR A 119 -24.07 22.20 10.80
C TYR A 119 -22.78 21.53 11.30
N THR A 120 -22.18 22.05 12.37
CA THR A 120 -21.01 21.44 13.02
C THR A 120 -21.36 20.08 13.63
N GLU A 121 -22.46 19.99 14.39
CA GLU A 121 -22.87 18.73 15.03
C GLU A 121 -23.21 17.65 14.00
N LEU A 122 -23.93 18.00 12.92
CA LEU A 122 -24.24 17.07 11.83
C LEU A 122 -22.96 16.53 11.16
N GLN A 123 -21.96 17.39 10.93
CA GLN A 123 -20.68 16.94 10.37
C GLN A 123 -19.86 16.05 11.31
N LYS A 124 -20.01 16.21 12.63
CA LYS A 124 -19.39 15.30 13.61
C LYS A 124 -20.02 13.91 13.52
N THR A 125 -21.34 13.84 13.38
CA THR A 125 -22.08 12.58 13.15
C THR A 125 -21.61 11.89 11.87
N GLU A 126 -21.35 12.64 10.80
CA GLU A 126 -20.82 12.09 9.53
C GLU A 126 -19.31 11.79 9.56
N LYS A 127 -18.60 12.13 10.65
CA LYS A 127 -17.13 12.05 10.77
C LYS A 127 -16.35 12.93 9.77
N ILE A 128 -16.99 13.93 9.16
CA ILE A 128 -16.37 14.84 8.17
C ILE A 128 -15.89 16.15 8.81
N PHE A 129 -16.33 16.44 10.04
CA PHE A 129 -16.09 17.71 10.73
C PHE A 129 -14.61 18.18 10.74
N LYS A 130 -13.65 17.27 10.90
CA LYS A 130 -12.21 17.61 10.92
C LYS A 130 -11.68 18.17 9.60
N ASN A 131 -12.33 17.84 8.50
CA ASN A 131 -11.99 18.38 7.18
C ASN A 131 -12.73 19.69 6.86
N SER A 132 -13.66 20.11 7.72
CA SER A 132 -14.51 21.29 7.52
C SER A 132 -13.74 22.60 7.61
N ALA A 133 -14.28 23.64 6.96
CA ALA A 133 -13.72 24.99 7.04
C ALA A 133 -13.86 25.60 8.44
N PHE A 134 -14.92 25.22 9.18
CA PHE A 134 -15.17 25.77 10.51
C PHE A 134 -14.16 25.26 11.53
N TYR A 135 -13.87 23.95 11.53
CA TYR A 135 -12.87 23.37 12.42
C TYR A 135 -11.48 23.97 12.18
N LYS A 136 -11.07 24.10 10.91
CA LYS A 136 -9.78 24.69 10.52
C LYS A 136 -9.65 26.19 10.82
N ASN A 137 -10.76 26.87 11.07
CA ASN A 137 -10.79 28.30 11.36
C ASN A 137 -10.83 28.59 12.87
N GLU A 138 -10.92 27.56 13.72
CA GLU A 138 -10.93 27.71 15.18
C GLU A 138 -9.53 27.92 15.76
N GLY A 139 -8.47 27.48 15.07
CA GLY A 139 -7.09 27.74 15.47
C GLY A 139 -6.08 27.26 14.42
N ASP A 140 -4.88 27.85 14.46
CA ASP A 140 -3.76 27.43 13.60
C ASP A 140 -3.35 25.97 13.87
N ASP A 141 -3.63 25.48 15.08
CA ASP A 141 -3.42 24.10 15.49
C ASP A 141 -4.39 23.11 14.80
N HIS A 142 -5.41 23.56 14.07
CA HIS A 142 -6.32 22.67 13.32
C HIS A 142 -6.01 22.62 11.82
N LEU A 143 -4.92 23.29 11.40
CA LEU A 143 -4.52 23.34 10.00
C LEU A 143 -3.79 22.05 9.58
N MET A 144 -4.22 21.48 8.46
CA MET A 144 -3.59 20.27 7.88
C MET A 144 -2.11 20.43 7.52
N TRP A 145 -1.61 21.66 7.37
CA TRP A 145 -0.23 21.94 6.94
C TRP A 145 0.68 22.36 8.09
N GLN A 146 0.61 21.64 9.22
CA GLN A 146 1.64 21.68 10.25
C GLN A 146 2.88 20.88 9.86
N TYR A 147 3.99 21.06 10.59
CA TYR A 147 5.28 20.43 10.28
C TYR A 147 5.20 18.90 10.21
N TRP A 148 4.64 18.22 11.23
CA TRP A 148 4.58 16.76 11.26
C TRP A 148 3.63 16.17 10.21
N PRO A 149 2.38 16.66 10.06
CA PRO A 149 1.52 16.27 8.94
C PRO A 149 2.15 16.53 7.57
N ALA A 150 2.90 17.62 7.39
CA ALA A 150 3.62 17.88 6.13
C ALA A 150 4.75 16.87 5.87
N VAL A 151 5.48 16.45 6.90
CA VAL A 151 6.47 15.36 6.80
C VAL A 151 5.79 14.03 6.46
N PHE A 152 4.61 13.76 7.05
CA PHE A 152 3.81 12.58 6.73
C PHE A 152 3.34 12.59 5.27
N TYR A 153 2.86 13.74 4.77
CA TYR A 153 2.54 13.94 3.35
C TYR A 153 3.76 13.68 2.45
N ALA A 154 4.93 14.23 2.79
CA ALA A 154 6.17 14.00 2.04
C ALA A 154 6.59 12.52 2.03
N SER A 155 6.38 11.81 3.16
CA SER A 155 6.65 10.37 3.29
C SER A 155 5.76 9.54 2.38
N ASN A 156 4.48 9.87 2.29
CA ASN A 156 3.54 9.18 1.41
C ASN A 156 3.92 9.29 -0.08
N ILE A 157 4.59 10.38 -0.49
CA ILE A 157 5.05 10.55 -1.87
C ILE A 157 6.23 9.62 -2.16
N PHE A 158 7.28 9.64 -1.33
CA PHE A 158 8.48 8.84 -1.64
C PHE A 158 8.33 7.35 -1.33
N MET A 159 7.43 6.99 -0.39
CA MET A 159 7.06 5.59 -0.12
C MET A 159 6.01 5.06 -1.08
N THR A 160 5.40 5.91 -1.91
CA THR A 160 4.28 5.56 -2.82
C THR A 160 3.07 4.94 -2.13
N THR A 161 2.88 5.17 -0.84
CA THR A 161 1.71 4.71 -0.09
C THR A 161 0.49 5.53 -0.50
N GLY A 162 0.57 6.85 -0.41
CA GLY A 162 -0.44 7.74 -0.97
C GLY A 162 -1.83 7.71 -0.31
N TYR A 163 -1.92 7.82 1.02
CA TYR A 163 -3.19 7.80 1.76
C TYR A 163 -4.31 8.70 1.21
N GLY A 164 -3.98 9.85 0.63
CA GLY A 164 -4.99 10.74 0.06
C GLY A 164 -5.77 11.60 1.07
N THR A 165 -5.47 11.49 2.36
CA THR A 165 -6.05 12.34 3.42
C THR A 165 -5.69 13.83 3.25
N GLN A 166 -4.50 14.11 2.71
CA GLN A 166 -3.97 15.45 2.48
C GLN A 166 -3.46 15.61 1.05
N HIS A 167 -3.78 16.75 0.42
CA HIS A 167 -3.38 17.04 -0.96
C HIS A 167 -3.06 18.52 -1.17
N VAL A 168 -2.14 18.79 -2.10
CA VAL A 168 -1.74 20.15 -2.48
C VAL A 168 -2.80 20.80 -3.38
N LEU A 169 -3.32 21.95 -2.95
CA LEU A 169 -4.31 22.72 -3.69
C LEU A 169 -3.67 23.73 -4.66
N THR A 170 -2.46 24.20 -4.37
CA THR A 170 -1.77 25.22 -5.16
C THR A 170 -1.01 24.63 -6.34
N ASP A 171 -0.98 25.33 -7.47
CA ASP A 171 -0.22 24.88 -8.65
C ASP A 171 1.28 24.80 -8.39
N ARG A 172 1.83 25.73 -7.58
CA ARG A 172 3.22 25.68 -7.13
C ARG A 172 3.48 24.41 -6.31
N GLY A 173 2.58 24.06 -5.39
CA GLY A 173 2.67 22.84 -4.60
C GLY A 173 2.64 21.59 -5.47
N ARG A 174 1.74 21.54 -6.46
CA ARG A 174 1.66 20.42 -7.43
C ARG A 174 2.97 20.23 -8.20
N VAL A 175 3.57 21.31 -8.70
CA VAL A 175 4.86 21.25 -9.41
C VAL A 175 5.98 20.74 -8.48
N ILE A 176 6.05 21.24 -7.25
CA ILE A 176 7.04 20.78 -6.26
C ILE A 176 6.83 19.31 -5.93
N THR A 177 5.59 18.86 -5.72
CA THR A 177 5.26 17.44 -5.48
C THR A 177 5.74 16.55 -6.63
N ILE A 178 5.54 16.96 -7.89
CA ILE A 178 6.01 16.22 -9.06
C ILE A 178 7.54 16.09 -9.04
N LEU A 179 8.26 17.21 -8.83
CA LEU A 179 9.72 17.21 -8.78
C LEU A 179 10.25 16.39 -7.61
N TYR A 180 9.62 16.50 -6.44
CA TYR A 180 9.96 15.76 -5.24
C TYR A 180 9.82 14.24 -5.47
N GLY A 181 8.68 13.80 -6.00
CA GLY A 181 8.46 12.40 -6.34
C GLY A 181 9.45 11.86 -7.36
N PHE A 182 9.80 12.65 -8.38
CA PHE A 182 10.76 12.24 -9.42
C PHE A 182 12.15 11.90 -8.86
N PHE A 183 12.65 12.66 -7.88
CA PHE A 183 13.96 12.40 -7.28
C PHE A 183 13.91 11.41 -6.11
N MET A 184 12.88 11.52 -5.25
CA MET A 184 12.82 10.76 -4.02
C MET A 184 12.39 9.30 -4.23
N LEU A 185 11.56 9.02 -5.23
CA LEU A 185 11.14 7.65 -5.52
C LEU A 185 12.31 6.73 -5.93
N PRO A 186 13.18 7.09 -6.90
CA PRO A 186 14.37 6.30 -7.20
C PRO A 186 15.29 6.13 -6.00
N PHE A 187 15.46 7.20 -5.21
CA PHE A 187 16.28 7.16 -3.99
C PHE A 187 15.72 6.17 -2.97
N MET A 188 14.40 6.19 -2.74
CA MET A 188 13.74 5.26 -1.82
C MET A 188 13.90 3.81 -2.26
N ILE A 189 13.80 3.51 -3.57
CA ILE A 189 14.00 2.15 -4.08
C ILE A 189 15.42 1.64 -3.79
N VAL A 190 16.44 2.49 -3.95
CA VAL A 190 17.83 2.14 -3.61
C VAL A 190 17.97 1.91 -2.11
N LEU A 191 17.41 2.79 -1.28
CA LEU A 191 17.44 2.67 0.17
C LEU A 191 16.74 1.38 0.65
N CYS A 192 15.56 1.07 0.13
CA CYS A 192 14.83 -0.16 0.40
C CYS A 192 15.65 -1.41 0.06
N ARG A 193 16.37 -1.39 -1.07
CA ARG A 193 17.24 -2.50 -1.49
C ARG A 193 18.38 -2.71 -0.51
N ASP A 194 19.08 -1.64 -0.13
CA ASP A 194 20.24 -1.74 0.76
C ASP A 194 19.83 -2.14 2.19
N LEU A 195 18.77 -1.52 2.73
CA LEU A 195 18.21 -1.89 4.03
C LEU A 195 17.65 -3.32 4.02
N GLY A 196 16.93 -3.70 2.96
CA GLY A 196 16.39 -5.05 2.80
C GLY A 196 17.48 -6.12 2.73
N GLN A 197 18.57 -5.85 2.02
CA GLN A 197 19.73 -6.76 1.97
C GLN A 197 20.40 -6.88 3.33
N TRP A 198 20.59 -5.77 4.04
CA TRP A 198 21.15 -5.78 5.39
C TRP A 198 20.28 -6.60 6.35
N TRP A 199 18.96 -6.43 6.29
CA TRP A 199 18.00 -7.19 7.10
C TRP A 199 17.98 -8.68 6.76
N LEU A 200 18.02 -9.02 5.48
CA LEU A 200 18.09 -10.41 5.03
C LEU A 200 19.36 -11.08 5.53
N ILE A 201 20.52 -10.43 5.45
CA ILE A 201 21.79 -10.96 5.98
C ILE A 201 21.69 -11.18 7.49
N LEU A 202 21.07 -10.26 8.24
CA LEU A 202 20.87 -10.41 9.67
C LEU A 202 20.00 -11.64 9.99
N VAL A 203 18.87 -11.79 9.30
CA VAL A 203 17.95 -12.93 9.46
C VAL A 203 18.63 -14.24 9.09
N THR A 204 19.33 -14.31 7.96
CA THR A 204 20.06 -15.50 7.52
C THR A 204 21.16 -15.87 8.51
N ARG A 205 21.91 -14.90 9.04
CA ARG A 205 22.94 -15.15 10.07
C ARG A 205 22.32 -15.67 11.37
N ALA A 206 21.20 -15.10 11.81
CA ALA A 206 20.49 -15.57 12.99
C ALA A 206 19.96 -16.99 12.79
N TYR A 207 19.31 -17.26 11.65
CA TYR A 207 18.81 -18.56 11.27
C TYR A 207 19.92 -19.62 11.19
N ALA A 208 21.03 -19.31 10.51
CA ALA A 208 22.18 -20.21 10.42
C ALA A 208 22.74 -20.56 11.79
N LYS A 209 22.89 -19.59 12.70
CA LYS A 209 23.33 -19.85 14.08
C LYS A 209 22.39 -20.79 14.83
N VAL A 210 21.08 -20.58 14.71
CA VAL A 210 20.06 -21.43 15.37
C VAL A 210 20.07 -22.84 14.76
N LEU A 211 20.12 -22.95 13.43
CA LEU A 211 20.13 -24.22 12.70
C LEU A 211 21.38 -25.04 13.04
N LEU A 212 22.55 -24.42 13.06
CA LEU A 212 23.81 -25.10 13.41
C LEU A 212 23.81 -25.56 14.87
N ARG A 213 23.28 -24.75 15.80
CA ARG A 213 23.10 -25.18 17.20
C ARG A 213 22.17 -26.38 17.31
N TYR A 214 21.06 -26.37 16.57
CA TYR A 214 20.10 -27.48 16.53
C TYR A 214 20.71 -28.77 15.95
N ARG A 215 21.43 -28.66 14.83
CA ARG A 215 22.13 -29.80 14.19
C ARG A 215 23.19 -30.39 15.12
N LYS A 216 24.00 -29.53 15.77
CA LYS A 216 25.00 -29.96 16.77
C LYS A 216 24.35 -30.69 17.96
N ALA A 217 23.22 -30.18 18.47
CA ALA A 217 22.48 -30.83 19.55
C ALA A 217 21.92 -32.22 19.15
N ARG A 218 21.67 -32.46 17.86
CA ARG A 218 21.22 -33.74 17.32
C ARG A 218 22.34 -34.64 16.78
N GLY A 219 23.60 -34.22 16.88
CA GLY A 219 24.74 -34.99 16.36
C GLY A 219 24.79 -35.10 14.83
N ILE A 220 24.12 -34.20 14.10
CA ILE A 220 24.12 -34.20 12.63
C ILE A 220 25.40 -33.50 12.15
N GLU A 221 26.23 -34.20 11.36
CA GLU A 221 27.42 -33.61 10.74
C GLU A 221 27.02 -32.49 9.77
N THR A 222 27.66 -31.33 9.92
CA THR A 222 27.41 -30.16 9.08
C THR A 222 28.48 -30.06 7.99
N ASN A 223 28.08 -30.07 6.71
CA ASN A 223 29.00 -29.89 5.60
C ASN A 223 29.35 -28.38 5.45
N PRO A 224 30.63 -27.98 5.51
CA PRO A 224 31.02 -26.57 5.40
C PRO A 224 30.77 -25.93 4.02
N LYS A 225 30.44 -26.72 2.98
CA LYS A 225 30.10 -26.21 1.63
C LYS A 225 28.59 -26.08 1.38
N GLU A 226 27.74 -26.39 2.36
CA GLU A 226 26.28 -26.29 2.21
C GLU A 226 25.83 -24.83 2.22
N GLU A 227 25.14 -24.39 1.16
CA GLU A 227 24.51 -23.08 1.13
C GLU A 227 23.26 -23.06 2.01
N ILE A 228 23.29 -22.28 3.09
CA ILE A 228 22.16 -22.14 4.01
C ILE A 228 21.21 -21.06 3.47
N ALA A 229 20.17 -21.49 2.78
CA ALA A 229 19.05 -20.63 2.39
C ALA A 229 17.95 -20.64 3.46
N VAL A 230 17.34 -19.48 3.71
CA VAL A 230 16.20 -19.37 4.64
C VAL A 230 14.92 -19.85 3.91
N PRO A 231 14.16 -20.81 4.46
CA PRO A 231 12.88 -21.21 3.89
C PRO A 231 11.89 -20.05 3.79
N LEU A 232 11.13 -19.99 2.69
CA LEU A 232 10.12 -18.95 2.48
C LEU A 232 9.07 -18.91 3.60
N SER A 233 8.71 -20.07 4.17
CA SER A 233 7.77 -20.15 5.29
C SER A 233 8.23 -19.36 6.52
N ILE A 234 9.54 -19.34 6.81
CA ILE A 234 10.09 -18.57 7.92
C ILE A 234 9.95 -17.07 7.64
N LEU A 235 10.20 -16.63 6.40
CA LEU A 235 10.02 -15.23 6.02
C LEU A 235 8.56 -14.79 6.15
N VAL A 236 7.61 -15.63 5.71
CA VAL A 236 6.17 -15.36 5.87
C VAL A 236 5.80 -15.25 7.35
N ILE A 237 6.28 -16.15 8.20
CA ILE A 237 6.05 -16.08 9.65
C ILE A 237 6.65 -14.80 10.25
N LEU A 238 7.86 -14.41 9.84
CA LEU A 238 8.49 -13.18 10.31
C LEU A 238 7.69 -11.94 9.90
N THR A 239 7.15 -11.90 8.68
CA THR A 239 6.27 -10.82 8.24
C THR A 239 4.98 -10.76 9.08
N TRP A 240 4.35 -11.91 9.34
CA TRP A 240 3.18 -11.97 10.23
C TRP A 240 3.50 -11.50 11.65
N LEU A 241 4.64 -11.91 12.22
CA LEU A 241 5.07 -11.46 13.54
C LEU A 241 5.36 -9.96 13.56
N ASN A 242 5.97 -9.42 12.50
CA ASN A 242 6.19 -7.99 12.35
C ASN A 242 4.87 -7.21 12.30
N LEU A 243 3.87 -7.73 11.57
CA LEU A 243 2.53 -7.14 11.51
C LEU A 243 1.89 -7.06 12.89
N MET A 244 1.89 -8.17 13.63
CA MET A 244 1.34 -8.24 14.99
C MET A 244 2.09 -7.32 15.96
N PHE A 245 3.42 -7.23 15.82
CA PHE A 245 4.24 -6.35 16.64
C PHE A 245 3.91 -4.87 16.37
N CYS A 246 3.84 -4.46 15.11
CA CYS A 246 3.49 -3.09 14.72
C CYS A 246 2.05 -2.74 15.16
N GLY A 247 1.08 -3.64 14.96
CA GLY A 247 -0.29 -3.43 15.47
C GLY A 247 -0.33 -3.27 16.98
N ALA A 248 0.44 -4.06 17.73
CA ALA A 248 0.56 -3.93 19.18
C ALA A 248 1.23 -2.59 19.59
N CYS A 249 2.24 -2.16 18.86
CA CYS A 249 2.88 -0.85 19.08
C CYS A 249 1.91 0.31 18.83
N ILE A 250 1.11 0.26 17.77
CA ILE A 250 0.10 1.29 17.48
C ILE A 250 -0.96 1.32 18.57
N PHE A 251 -1.48 0.17 18.95
CA PHE A 251 -2.45 0.06 20.04
C PHE A 251 -1.91 0.60 21.37
N ALA A 252 -0.66 0.25 21.72
CA ALA A 252 0.00 0.75 22.92
C ALA A 252 0.27 2.25 22.84
N TYR A 253 0.69 2.75 21.68
CA TYR A 253 0.91 4.18 21.46
C TYR A 253 -0.39 4.98 21.62
N ASP A 254 -1.48 4.52 21.02
CA ASP A 254 -2.78 5.20 21.12
C ASP A 254 -3.32 5.21 22.56
N ALA A 255 -3.12 4.13 23.31
CA ALA A 255 -3.45 4.06 24.74
C ALA A 255 -2.57 5.00 25.59
N LEU A 256 -1.29 5.12 25.29
CA LEU A 256 -0.37 6.05 25.97
C LEU A 256 -0.69 7.51 25.62
N TYR A 257 -1.08 7.76 24.36
CA TYR A 257 -1.45 9.08 23.90
C TYR A 257 -2.67 9.61 24.66
N ASP A 258 -3.70 8.78 24.80
CA ASP A 258 -4.90 9.09 25.60
C ASP A 258 -4.54 9.48 27.04
N GLN A 259 -3.62 8.73 27.67
CA GLN A 259 -3.20 9.00 29.04
C GLN A 259 -2.49 10.35 29.22
N TRP A 260 -1.69 10.78 28.24
CA TRP A 260 -0.79 11.93 28.39
C TRP A 260 -1.36 13.22 27.82
N TRP A 261 -2.15 13.15 26.74
CA TRP A 261 -2.67 14.33 26.03
C TRP A 261 -4.20 14.47 26.11
N GLY A 262 -4.93 13.44 26.56
CA GLY A 262 -6.39 13.46 26.59
C GLY A 262 -7.03 13.36 25.19
N ARG A 263 -8.24 12.79 25.10
CA ARG A 263 -8.89 12.42 23.83
C ARG A 263 -10.25 13.10 23.61
N ASP A 264 -10.50 14.22 24.28
CA ASP A 264 -11.85 14.79 24.39
C ASP A 264 -12.53 15.10 23.02
N GLU A 265 -11.78 15.18 21.92
CA GLU A 265 -12.31 15.45 20.57
C GLU A 265 -12.03 14.38 19.48
N LEU A 266 -11.46 13.22 19.84
CA LEU A 266 -10.75 12.37 18.86
C LEU A 266 -11.40 11.02 18.50
N GLY A 267 -12.56 10.71 19.07
CA GLY A 267 -13.27 9.45 18.79
C GLY A 267 -12.71 8.26 19.59
N PRO A 268 -13.18 7.02 19.34
CA PRO A 268 -12.72 5.84 20.07
C PRO A 268 -11.25 5.48 19.74
N PRO A 269 -10.56 4.74 20.64
CA PRO A 269 -9.21 4.26 20.39
C PRO A 269 -9.17 3.37 19.15
N MET A 270 -8.04 3.40 18.43
CA MET A 270 -7.81 2.47 17.34
C MET A 270 -7.70 1.05 17.90
N GLY A 271 -8.52 0.12 17.40
CA GLY A 271 -8.46 -1.27 17.80
C GLY A 271 -7.13 -1.92 17.40
N PHE A 272 -6.77 -3.01 18.08
CA PHE A 272 -5.58 -3.78 17.71
C PHE A 272 -5.63 -4.27 16.25
N TRP A 273 -6.79 -4.75 15.80
CA TRP A 273 -6.98 -5.23 14.44
C TRP A 273 -6.95 -4.10 13.41
N ASP A 274 -7.45 -2.91 13.76
CA ASP A 274 -7.36 -1.72 12.92
C ASP A 274 -5.89 -1.32 12.77
N GLY A 275 -5.10 -1.35 13.86
CA GLY A 275 -3.65 -1.10 13.82
C GLY A 275 -2.88 -2.10 12.95
N CYS A 276 -3.24 -3.39 13.01
CA CYS A 276 -2.71 -4.40 12.11
C CYS A 276 -3.12 -4.13 10.65
N TYR A 277 -4.38 -3.82 10.40
CA TYR A 277 -4.88 -3.48 9.06
C TYR A 277 -4.13 -2.27 8.48
N PHE A 278 -4.04 -1.18 9.25
CA PHE A 278 -3.28 0.02 8.91
C PHE A 278 -1.82 -0.28 8.58
N THR A 279 -1.15 -1.10 9.41
CA THR A 279 0.23 -1.51 9.14
C THR A 279 0.36 -2.27 7.82
N TYR A 280 -0.55 -3.20 7.53
CA TYR A 280 -0.53 -3.98 6.30
C TYR A 280 -0.71 -3.10 5.06
N ILE A 281 -1.72 -2.22 5.07
CA ILE A 281 -1.97 -1.30 3.94
C ILE A 281 -0.83 -0.27 3.76
N THR A 282 -0.12 0.08 4.85
CA THR A 282 1.08 0.94 4.80
C THR A 282 2.23 0.23 4.09
N ILE A 283 2.63 -0.94 4.59
CA ILE A 283 3.84 -1.65 4.15
C ILE A 283 3.68 -2.18 2.71
N SER A 284 2.45 -2.56 2.34
CA SER A 284 2.14 -3.01 0.97
C SER A 284 2.06 -1.87 -0.06
N GLY A 285 2.06 -0.61 0.40
CA GLY A 285 1.93 0.56 -0.48
C GLY A 285 0.52 0.74 -1.07
N MET A 286 -0.51 0.16 -0.46
CA MET A 286 -1.91 0.36 -0.89
C MET A 286 -2.46 1.72 -0.46
N GLY A 287 -2.11 2.15 0.76
CA GLY A 287 -2.44 3.48 1.28
C GLY A 287 -3.92 3.88 1.22
N MET A 288 -4.80 3.09 1.82
CA MET A 288 -6.21 3.49 1.99
C MET A 288 -6.35 4.43 3.20
N SER A 289 -7.05 5.55 3.05
CA SER A 289 -7.20 6.60 4.08
C SER A 289 -8.11 6.24 5.26
N ASP A 290 -8.75 5.08 5.21
CA ASP A 290 -9.97 4.80 5.95
C ASP A 290 -9.74 4.83 7.48
N ASP A 291 -8.58 4.35 7.92
CA ASP A 291 -8.17 4.31 9.34
C ASP A 291 -6.72 4.79 9.51
N VAL A 292 -6.49 6.09 9.33
CA VAL A 292 -5.20 6.71 9.68
C VAL A 292 -5.14 7.01 11.19
N PRO A 293 -4.01 6.74 11.87
CA PRO A 293 -3.83 7.13 13.26
C PRO A 293 -4.07 8.63 13.45
N VAL A 294 -4.60 8.99 14.61
CA VAL A 294 -4.95 10.35 15.05
C VAL A 294 -3.97 11.44 14.58
N TYR A 295 -2.67 11.23 14.79
CA TYR A 295 -1.60 12.20 14.49
C TYR A 295 -1.27 12.34 12.99
N ALA A 296 -1.74 11.41 12.17
CA ALA A 296 -1.63 11.46 10.72
C ALA A 296 -2.86 12.11 10.06
N ALA A 297 -3.98 12.18 10.80
CA ALA A 297 -5.25 12.71 10.30
C ALA A 297 -5.34 14.23 10.48
N VAL A 298 -5.09 14.73 11.69
CA VAL A 298 -4.97 16.15 12.02
C VAL A 298 -4.23 16.23 13.36
N SER A 299 -3.07 16.87 13.39
CA SER A 299 -2.54 17.47 14.62
C SER A 299 -2.84 18.96 14.61
#